data_AF-A0A818LLI0-F1
#
_entry.id   AF-A0A818LLI0-F1
#
_cell.length_a   1.000
_cell.length_b   1.000
_cell.length_c   1.000
_cell.angle_alpha   90.00
_cell.angle_beta   90.00
_cell.angle_gamma   90.00
#
_symmetry.space_group_name_H-M   'P 1'
#
loop_
_entity.id
_entity.type
_entity.pdbx_description
1 polymer ?
#
loop_
_entity_poly.entity_id
_entity_poly.type
_entity_poly.pdbx_seq_one_letter_code
_entity_poly.pdbx_strand_id
1 'polypeptide(L)'
;MLILVIGFSMIRSLKVLAPFSLAANIMTIGGLFIITQYIVRDHIPLNQLPLITSASDWPVFFASAMYVFEGIALVLPIRQKMKEPESYGGWTGILNIGILLVTIMYFVIGFFGYLRYGSKALGSITLNLPNDNKLYQFTKIMYAVAIFLTYNLQFYVPFSLLWPRLCRKILYKYSGQTVNKWEHAFRIGLIFITFIIAALIPNLGLVISLVGAVASTALSVIFPPICESITFWPDSLGRYKWQLILNFLIISFGLYVFIAGTTLSLSNIVTCIRDGAQCND
;
A
#
# COMPACT_ATOMS: atom_id res chain seq x y z
N MET A 1 1.32 -17.84 12.97
CA MET A 1 1.90 -16.98 11.91
C MET A 1 2.97 -16.03 12.45
N LEU A 2 2.76 -15.34 13.59
CA LEU A 2 3.72 -14.37 14.16
C LEU A 2 5.15 -14.92 14.34
N ILE A 3 5.31 -16.12 14.92
CA ILE A 3 6.63 -16.75 15.13
C ILE A 3 7.35 -16.97 13.79
N LEU A 4 6.63 -17.41 12.75
CA LEU A 4 7.19 -17.61 11.42
C LEU A 4 7.60 -16.27 10.79
N VAL A 5 6.80 -15.22 10.98
CA VAL A 5 7.12 -13.87 10.49
C VAL A 5 8.37 -13.33 11.17
N ILE A 6 8.47 -13.50 12.49
CA ILE A 6 9.67 -13.13 13.26
C ILE A 6 10.89 -13.87 12.71
N GLY A 7 10.83 -15.20 12.60
CA GLY A 7 11.94 -16.00 12.07
C GLY A 7 12.35 -15.58 10.66
N PHE A 8 11.38 -15.38 9.77
CA PHE A 8 11.64 -15.00 8.38
C PHE A 8 12.20 -13.57 8.29
N SER A 9 11.72 -12.62 9.10
CA SER A 9 12.15 -11.21 9.10
C SER A 9 13.54 -10.95 9.67
N MET A 10 14.19 -11.98 10.23
CA MET A 10 15.59 -11.92 10.63
C MET A 10 16.56 -12.00 9.43
N ILE A 11 16.07 -12.38 8.25
CA ILE A 11 16.88 -12.40 7.03
C ILE A 11 17.22 -10.96 6.61
N ARG A 12 18.51 -10.63 6.61
CA ARG A 12 19.01 -9.26 6.39
C ARG A 12 19.25 -8.91 4.92
N SER A 13 19.34 -9.92 4.04
CA SER A 13 19.80 -9.74 2.66
C SER A 13 18.65 -9.73 1.66
N LEU A 14 18.42 -8.59 1.00
CA LEU A 14 17.46 -8.48 -0.10
C LEU A 14 17.71 -9.48 -1.24
N LYS A 15 18.97 -9.85 -1.49
CA LYS A 15 19.32 -10.86 -2.51
C LYS A 15 18.75 -12.25 -2.14
N VAL A 16 18.74 -12.58 -0.86
CA VAL A 16 18.16 -13.84 -0.35
C VAL A 16 16.63 -13.80 -0.40
N LEU A 17 16.03 -12.63 -0.17
CA LEU A 17 14.56 -12.46 -0.26
C LEU A 17 14.04 -12.48 -1.70
N ALA A 18 14.85 -12.08 -2.68
CA ALA A 18 14.44 -11.97 -4.09
C ALA A 18 13.75 -13.22 -4.66
N PRO A 19 14.30 -14.46 -4.53
CA PRO A 19 13.61 -15.66 -5.05
C PRO A 19 12.27 -15.93 -4.34
N PHE A 20 12.17 -15.69 -3.03
CA PHE A 20 10.91 -15.83 -2.30
C PHE A 20 9.87 -14.82 -2.75
N SER A 21 10.29 -13.56 -2.95
CA SER A 21 9.41 -12.51 -3.49
C SER A 21 8.98 -12.81 -4.91
N LEU A 22 9.84 -13.39 -5.74
CA LEU A 22 9.49 -13.80 -7.10
C LEU A 22 8.43 -14.91 -7.06
N ALA A 23 8.64 -15.95 -6.24
CA ALA A 23 7.66 -17.01 -6.05
C ALA A 23 6.31 -16.47 -5.56
N ALA A 24 6.35 -15.53 -4.60
CA ALA A 24 5.16 -14.86 -4.09
C ALA A 24 4.44 -14.05 -5.18
N ASN A 25 5.17 -13.33 -6.02
CA ASN A 25 4.57 -12.58 -7.13
C ASN A 25 3.93 -13.50 -8.17
N ILE A 26 4.54 -14.65 -8.48
CA ILE A 26 3.95 -15.67 -9.36
C ILE A 26 2.65 -16.21 -8.75
N MET A 27 2.66 -16.53 -7.45
CA MET A 27 1.45 -16.95 -6.71
C MET A 27 0.36 -15.88 -6.75
N THR A 28 0.70 -14.61 -6.53
CA THR A 28 -0.23 -13.48 -6.61
C THR A 28 -0.83 -13.36 -8.02
N ILE A 29 0.00 -13.40 -9.07
CA ILE A 29 -0.48 -13.33 -10.47
C ILE A 29 -1.39 -14.52 -10.79
N GLY A 30 -1.02 -15.73 -10.39
CA GLY A 30 -1.85 -16.92 -10.60
C GLY A 30 -3.18 -16.84 -9.87
N GLY A 31 -3.17 -16.37 -8.62
CA GLY A 31 -4.38 -16.21 -7.82
C GLY A 31 -5.27 -15.11 -8.38
N LEU A 32 -4.66 -14.03 -8.83
CA LEU A 32 -5.35 -12.96 -9.51
C LEU A 32 -6.02 -13.45 -10.80
N PHE A 33 -5.32 -14.27 -11.59
CA PHE A 33 -5.92 -14.87 -12.79
C PHE A 33 -7.16 -15.70 -12.45
N ILE A 34 -7.11 -16.54 -11.41
CA ILE A 34 -8.26 -17.34 -10.94
C ILE A 34 -9.42 -16.43 -10.52
N ILE A 35 -9.13 -15.37 -9.77
CA ILE A 35 -10.13 -14.40 -9.30
C ILE A 35 -10.75 -13.66 -10.48
N THR A 36 -9.94 -13.16 -11.41
CA THR A 36 -10.40 -12.48 -12.62
C THR A 36 -11.32 -13.37 -13.44
N GLN A 37 -10.95 -14.65 -13.63
CA GLN A 37 -11.82 -15.62 -14.32
C GLN A 37 -13.15 -15.84 -13.60
N TYR A 38 -13.19 -15.75 -12.27
CA TYR A 38 -14.43 -15.87 -11.51
C TYR A 38 -15.32 -14.63 -11.62
N ILE A 39 -14.75 -13.44 -11.41
CA ILE A 39 -15.51 -12.18 -11.42
C ILE A 39 -16.00 -11.81 -12.82
N VAL A 40 -15.35 -12.28 -13.89
CA VAL A 40 -15.71 -12.02 -15.30
C VAL A 40 -16.87 -12.90 -15.82
N ARG A 41 -17.28 -13.97 -15.12
CA ARG A 41 -18.32 -14.89 -15.64
C ARG A 41 -19.75 -14.41 -15.49
N ASP A 42 -20.08 -13.80 -14.36
CA ASP A 42 -21.46 -13.49 -13.98
C ASP A 42 -21.53 -12.07 -13.43
N HIS A 43 -22.38 -11.19 -13.98
CA HIS A 43 -22.41 -9.78 -13.60
C HIS A 43 -23.81 -9.34 -13.22
N ILE A 44 -23.88 -8.43 -12.26
CA ILE A 44 -25.06 -7.62 -12.04
C ILE A 44 -25.12 -6.61 -13.20
N PRO A 45 -26.27 -6.50 -13.90
CA PRO A 45 -26.45 -5.50 -14.94
C PRO A 45 -26.16 -4.08 -14.43
N LEU A 46 -25.48 -3.26 -15.25
CA LEU A 46 -25.09 -1.88 -14.89
C LEU A 46 -26.26 -1.00 -14.45
N ASN A 47 -27.46 -1.22 -14.99
CA ASN A 47 -28.66 -0.46 -14.64
C ASN A 47 -29.19 -0.74 -13.22
N GLN A 48 -28.70 -1.79 -12.56
CA GLN A 48 -29.07 -2.17 -11.19
C GLN A 48 -28.02 -1.74 -10.16
N LEU A 49 -26.88 -1.20 -10.61
CA LEU A 49 -25.77 -0.81 -9.74
C LEU A 49 -25.74 0.72 -9.57
N PRO A 50 -25.48 1.23 -8.35
CA PRO A 50 -25.20 2.64 -8.18
C PRO A 50 -23.88 2.97 -8.88
N LEU A 51 -23.94 3.82 -9.91
CA LEU A 51 -22.78 4.20 -10.71
C LEU A 51 -21.89 5.23 -10.01
N ILE A 52 -22.50 6.04 -9.14
CA ILE A 52 -21.83 7.12 -8.40
C ILE A 52 -22.21 6.97 -6.93
N THR A 53 -21.19 6.97 -6.06
CA THR A 53 -21.39 7.00 -4.61
C THR A 53 -21.62 8.43 -4.12
N SER A 54 -22.16 8.55 -2.91
CA SER A 54 -22.37 9.84 -2.25
C SER A 54 -21.08 10.65 -2.15
N ALA A 55 -21.17 11.98 -2.30
CA ALA A 55 -20.02 12.87 -2.20
C ALA A 55 -19.29 12.78 -0.85
N SER A 56 -20.00 12.33 0.20
CA SER A 56 -19.43 12.04 1.53
C SER A 56 -18.34 10.97 1.50
N ASP A 57 -18.39 10.03 0.55
CA ASP A 57 -17.49 8.87 0.53
C ASP A 57 -16.28 9.10 -0.38
N TRP A 58 -16.29 10.19 -1.16
CA TRP A 58 -15.22 10.53 -2.08
C TRP A 58 -13.85 10.67 -1.40
N PRO A 59 -13.71 11.30 -0.22
CA PRO A 59 -12.40 11.37 0.45
C PRO A 59 -11.85 9.99 0.79
N VAL A 60 -12.69 9.07 1.25
CA VAL A 60 -12.31 7.68 1.58
C VAL A 60 -11.88 6.94 0.32
N PHE A 61 -12.59 7.13 -0.80
CA PHE A 61 -12.22 6.58 -2.10
C PHE A 61 -10.87 7.12 -2.59
N PHE A 62 -10.68 8.44 -2.62
CA PHE A 62 -9.42 9.04 -3.09
C PHE A 62 -8.24 8.62 -2.21
N ALA A 63 -8.44 8.55 -0.89
CA ALA A 63 -7.43 8.05 0.03
C ALA A 63 -7.03 6.59 -0.28
N SER A 64 -8.02 5.70 -0.47
CA SER A 64 -7.76 4.32 -0.87
C SER A 64 -7.06 4.22 -2.22
N ALA A 65 -7.44 5.06 -3.20
CA ALA A 65 -6.78 5.12 -4.49
C ALA A 65 -5.31 5.56 -4.37
N MET A 66 -5.02 6.55 -3.52
CA MET A 66 -3.64 6.99 -3.25
C MET A 66 -2.81 5.90 -2.58
N TYR A 67 -3.38 5.15 -1.63
CA TYR A 67 -2.71 4.02 -1.00
C TYR A 67 -2.28 2.94 -2.00
N VAL A 68 -3.15 2.66 -2.97
CA VAL A 68 -2.92 1.59 -3.96
C VAL A 68 -1.75 1.92 -4.91
N PHE A 69 -1.41 3.20 -5.08
CA PHE A 69 -0.22 3.66 -5.81
C PHE A 69 0.99 3.96 -4.91
N GLU A 70 0.96 3.52 -3.64
CA GLU A 70 2.06 3.72 -2.72
C GLU A 70 3.28 2.87 -3.10
N GLY A 71 4.36 3.54 -3.51
CA GLY A 71 5.64 2.89 -3.80
C GLY A 71 6.84 3.85 -3.72
N ILE A 72 6.61 5.11 -3.32
CA ILE A 72 7.60 6.18 -3.45
C ILE A 72 8.86 5.93 -2.62
N ALA A 73 8.72 5.30 -1.45
CA ALA A 73 9.85 4.94 -0.59
C ALA A 73 10.80 3.90 -1.22
N LEU A 74 10.34 3.14 -2.21
CA LEU A 74 11.12 2.12 -2.92
C LEU A 74 11.79 2.67 -4.19
N VAL A 75 11.39 3.85 -4.67
CA VAL A 75 11.88 4.43 -5.93
C VAL A 75 13.39 4.61 -5.91
N LEU A 76 13.92 5.27 -4.88
CA LEU A 76 15.37 5.51 -4.77
C LEU A 76 16.18 4.24 -4.49
N PRO A 77 15.81 3.38 -3.52
CA PRO A 77 16.55 2.13 -3.28
C PRO A 77 16.56 1.18 -4.48
N ILE A 78 15.47 1.13 -5.27
CA ILE A 78 15.42 0.31 -6.49
C ILE A 78 16.34 0.91 -7.54
N ARG A 79 16.21 2.22 -7.85
CA ARG A 79 17.04 2.89 -8.85
C ARG A 79 18.54 2.72 -8.57
N GLN A 80 18.95 2.86 -7.30
CA GLN A 80 20.34 2.68 -6.87
C GLN A 80 20.87 1.25 -7.05
N LYS A 81 20.00 0.25 -7.13
CA LYS A 81 20.38 -1.16 -7.28
C LYS A 81 20.21 -1.70 -8.70
N MET A 82 19.76 -0.89 -9.64
CA MET A 82 19.65 -1.28 -11.03
C MET A 82 21.01 -1.33 -11.71
N LYS A 83 21.15 -2.26 -12.65
CA LYS A 83 22.33 -2.32 -13.53
C LYS A 83 22.46 -1.05 -14.37
N GLU A 84 21.33 -0.52 -14.83
CA GLU A 84 21.24 0.70 -15.64
C GLU A 84 20.25 1.69 -14.99
N PRO A 85 20.70 2.54 -14.05
CA PRO A 85 19.83 3.47 -13.33
C PRO A 85 19.21 4.59 -14.19
N GLU A 86 19.79 4.86 -15.37
CA GLU A 86 19.30 5.83 -16.35
C GLU A 86 17.99 5.38 -16.98
N SER A 87 17.83 4.07 -17.23
CA SER A 87 16.62 3.45 -17.82
C SER A 87 15.41 3.42 -16.85
N TYR A 88 15.58 3.89 -15.62
CA TYR A 88 14.53 3.89 -14.61
C TYR A 88 13.44 4.94 -14.90
N GLY A 89 13.86 6.13 -15.34
CA GLY A 89 12.98 7.25 -15.67
C GLY A 89 12.69 7.39 -17.17
N GLY A 90 11.96 8.44 -17.55
CA GLY A 90 11.57 8.71 -18.94
C GLY A 90 10.23 8.10 -19.34
N TRP A 91 9.70 8.46 -20.52
CA TRP A 91 8.37 8.05 -20.99
C TRP A 91 8.19 6.53 -21.05
N THR A 92 9.20 5.82 -21.54
CA THR A 92 9.26 4.34 -21.58
C THR A 92 10.14 3.77 -20.45
N GLY A 93 10.40 4.56 -19.41
CA GLY A 93 11.16 4.14 -18.25
C GLY A 93 10.47 3.01 -17.50
N ILE A 94 11.27 2.21 -16.80
CA ILE A 94 10.78 1.04 -16.05
C ILE A 94 9.71 1.44 -15.01
N LEU A 95 9.84 2.62 -14.40
CA LEU A 95 8.83 3.14 -13.47
C LEU A 95 7.47 3.38 -14.15
N ASN A 96 7.46 4.08 -15.29
CA ASN A 96 6.21 4.44 -15.99
C ASN A 96 5.48 3.22 -16.54
N ILE A 97 6.23 2.27 -17.13
CA ILE A 97 5.66 1.01 -17.62
C ILE A 97 5.09 0.20 -16.45
N GLY A 98 5.80 0.14 -15.31
CA GLY A 98 5.35 -0.54 -14.11
C GLY A 98 4.04 0.05 -13.57
N ILE A 99 3.97 1.37 -13.43
CA ILE A 99 2.76 2.07 -12.98
C ILE A 99 1.60 1.83 -13.97
N LEU A 100 1.84 1.93 -15.28
CA LEU A 100 0.79 1.70 -16.28
C LEU A 100 0.21 0.28 -16.18
N LEU A 101 1.06 -0.75 -16.09
CA LEU A 101 0.63 -2.15 -15.98
C LEU A 101 -0.23 -2.35 -14.74
N VAL A 102 0.22 -1.82 -13.60
CA VAL A 102 -0.48 -1.93 -12.32
C VAL A 102 -1.81 -1.17 -12.34
N THR A 103 -1.88 0.02 -12.96
CA THR A 103 -3.12 0.77 -13.15
C THR A 103 -4.16 -0.03 -13.94
N ILE A 104 -3.76 -0.63 -15.06
CA ILE A 104 -4.66 -1.47 -15.88
C ILE A 104 -5.17 -2.64 -15.04
N MET A 105 -4.28 -3.29 -14.29
CA MET A 105 -4.63 -4.43 -13.44
C MET A 105 -5.66 -4.02 -12.37
N TYR A 106 -5.44 -2.91 -11.66
CA TYR A 106 -6.38 -2.40 -10.67
C TYR A 106 -7.72 -2.01 -11.28
N PHE A 107 -7.71 -1.39 -12.46
CA PHE A 107 -8.95 -1.03 -13.15
C PHE A 107 -9.78 -2.27 -13.50
N VAL A 108 -9.16 -3.31 -14.09
CA VAL A 108 -9.85 -4.55 -14.45
C VAL A 108 -10.46 -5.22 -13.22
N ILE A 109 -9.68 -5.41 -12.15
CA ILE A 109 -10.15 -6.10 -10.94
C ILE A 109 -11.22 -5.27 -10.23
N GLY A 110 -11.00 -3.96 -10.08
CA GLY A 110 -11.93 -3.06 -9.42
C GLY A 110 -13.26 -2.98 -10.16
N PHE A 111 -13.22 -2.81 -11.48
CA PHE A 111 -14.41 -2.72 -12.32
C PHE A 111 -15.22 -4.02 -12.32
N PHE A 112 -14.61 -5.15 -12.70
CA PHE A 112 -15.32 -6.43 -12.74
C PHE A 112 -15.67 -6.96 -11.35
N GLY A 113 -14.87 -6.65 -10.34
CA GLY A 113 -15.19 -6.96 -8.94
C GLY A 113 -16.46 -6.24 -8.49
N TYR A 114 -16.57 -4.95 -8.83
CA TYR A 114 -17.79 -4.18 -8.54
C TYR A 114 -18.99 -4.68 -9.34
N LEU A 115 -18.83 -5.07 -10.61
CA LEU A 115 -19.91 -5.68 -11.40
C LEU A 115 -20.42 -7.00 -10.80
N ARG A 116 -19.52 -7.80 -10.20
CA ARG A 116 -19.88 -9.10 -9.60
C ARG A 116 -20.62 -8.94 -8.27
N TYR A 117 -20.13 -8.08 -7.38
CA TYR A 117 -20.58 -8.00 -5.98
C TYR A 117 -21.41 -6.75 -5.66
N GLY A 118 -21.35 -5.72 -6.50
CA GLY A 118 -22.00 -4.44 -6.29
C GLY A 118 -21.62 -3.80 -4.95
N SER A 119 -22.60 -3.22 -4.27
CA SER A 119 -22.42 -2.60 -2.94
C SER A 119 -22.11 -3.59 -1.81
N LYS A 120 -22.12 -4.90 -2.08
CA LYS A 120 -21.75 -5.95 -1.10
C LYS A 120 -20.28 -6.34 -1.19
N ALA A 121 -19.48 -5.62 -1.98
CA ALA A 121 -18.06 -5.90 -2.12
C ALA A 121 -17.32 -5.64 -0.80
N LEU A 122 -16.65 -6.68 -0.30
CA LEU A 122 -15.82 -6.62 0.91
C LEU A 122 -14.49 -5.88 0.69
N GLY A 123 -13.84 -5.46 1.78
CA GLY A 123 -12.57 -4.72 1.76
C GLY A 123 -11.40 -5.41 1.04
N SER A 124 -11.53 -6.71 0.73
CA SER A 124 -10.66 -7.38 -0.23
C SER A 124 -11.43 -8.36 -1.13
N ILE A 125 -10.97 -8.49 -2.38
CA ILE A 125 -11.61 -9.38 -3.36
C ILE A 125 -11.53 -10.86 -2.97
N THR A 126 -10.50 -11.25 -2.21
CA THR A 126 -10.31 -12.61 -1.71
C THR A 126 -11.34 -12.98 -0.65
N LEU A 127 -11.82 -12.03 0.16
CA LEU A 127 -12.88 -12.27 1.13
C LEU A 127 -14.21 -12.57 0.45
N ASN A 128 -14.47 -11.94 -0.70
CA ASN A 128 -15.69 -12.13 -1.48
C ASN A 128 -15.78 -13.53 -2.16
N LEU A 129 -14.67 -14.27 -2.25
CA LEU A 129 -14.67 -15.59 -2.88
C LEU A 129 -15.48 -16.61 -2.06
N PRO A 130 -16.30 -17.45 -2.70
CA PRO A 130 -17.16 -18.39 -2.00
C PRO A 130 -16.33 -19.53 -1.39
N ASN A 131 -16.80 -20.03 -0.24
CA ASN A 131 -16.03 -20.95 0.60
C ASN A 131 -16.24 -22.44 0.28
N ASP A 132 -17.22 -22.74 -0.56
CA ASP A 132 -17.64 -24.07 -0.99
C ASP A 132 -16.67 -24.73 -1.98
N ASN A 133 -16.04 -23.93 -2.84
CA ASN A 133 -15.14 -24.43 -3.88
C ASN A 133 -13.68 -24.53 -3.40
N LYS A 134 -13.11 -25.75 -3.51
CA LYS A 134 -11.71 -26.05 -3.18
C LYS A 134 -10.70 -25.16 -3.91
N LEU A 135 -10.99 -24.77 -5.16
CA LEU A 135 -10.10 -23.91 -5.95
C LEU A 135 -9.95 -22.51 -5.32
N TYR A 136 -11.04 -21.95 -4.81
CA TYR A 136 -11.00 -20.62 -4.18
C TYR A 136 -10.38 -20.67 -2.79
N GLN A 137 -10.61 -21.75 -2.03
CA GLN A 137 -9.88 -21.97 -0.78
C GLN A 137 -8.38 -22.10 -1.01
N PHE A 138 -7.97 -22.86 -2.04
CA PHE A 138 -6.57 -22.93 -2.44
C PHE A 138 -6.03 -21.56 -2.83
N THR A 139 -6.81 -20.74 -3.55
CA THR A 139 -6.42 -19.36 -3.90
C THR A 139 -6.22 -18.48 -2.66
N LYS A 140 -7.10 -18.58 -1.65
CA LYS A 140 -6.93 -17.86 -0.37
C LYS A 140 -5.65 -18.27 0.35
N ILE A 141 -5.35 -19.57 0.42
CA ILE A 141 -4.10 -20.08 1.02
C ILE A 141 -2.88 -19.59 0.24
N MET A 142 -2.94 -19.63 -1.09
CA MET A 142 -1.87 -19.14 -1.96
C MET A 142 -1.57 -17.66 -1.74
N TYR A 143 -2.60 -16.81 -1.62
CA TYR A 143 -2.44 -15.39 -1.26
C TYR A 143 -1.87 -15.22 0.15
N ALA A 144 -2.30 -16.01 1.14
CA ALA A 144 -1.76 -15.95 2.48
C ALA A 144 -0.25 -16.28 2.51
N VAL A 145 0.18 -17.29 1.75
CA VAL A 145 1.60 -17.62 1.57
C VAL A 145 2.35 -16.51 0.83
N ALA A 146 1.78 -15.96 -0.24
CA ALA A 146 2.41 -14.87 -1.00
C ALA A 146 2.60 -13.60 -0.14
N ILE A 147 1.61 -13.24 0.67
CA ILE A 147 1.69 -12.12 1.62
C ILE A 147 2.78 -12.39 2.67
N PHE A 148 2.83 -13.61 3.22
CA PHE A 148 3.88 -13.99 4.17
C PHE A 148 5.29 -13.85 3.57
N LEU A 149 5.49 -14.31 2.34
CA LEU A 149 6.78 -14.25 1.66
C LEU A 149 7.20 -12.83 1.27
N THR A 150 6.23 -11.95 0.95
CA THR A 150 6.49 -10.55 0.59
C THR A 150 6.61 -9.61 1.79
N TYR A 151 6.10 -10.00 2.97
CA TYR A 151 6.15 -9.20 4.20
C TYR A 151 7.55 -8.67 4.51
N ASN A 152 8.59 -9.50 4.38
CA ASN A 152 9.95 -9.09 4.68
C ASN A 152 10.49 -8.00 3.75
N LEU A 153 10.08 -8.02 2.48
CA LEU A 153 10.50 -7.01 1.52
C LEU A 153 9.90 -5.66 1.89
N GLN A 154 8.63 -5.65 2.30
CA GLN A 154 7.94 -4.46 2.80
C GLN A 154 8.55 -3.98 4.13
N PHE A 155 8.90 -4.91 5.03
CA PHE A 155 9.54 -4.63 6.32
C PHE A 155 10.98 -4.09 6.20
N TYR A 156 11.69 -4.45 5.12
CA TYR A 156 13.06 -3.97 4.89
C TYR A 156 13.13 -2.44 4.79
N VAL A 157 12.13 -1.79 4.20
CA VAL A 157 12.13 -0.33 3.98
C VAL A 157 12.12 0.44 5.31
N PRO A 158 11.11 0.30 6.19
CA PRO A 158 11.10 1.00 7.47
C PRO A 158 12.32 0.65 8.32
N PHE A 159 12.76 -0.62 8.30
CA PHE A 159 13.97 -1.01 9.01
C PHE A 159 15.22 -0.28 8.49
N SER A 160 15.44 -0.24 7.17
CA SER A 160 16.60 0.42 6.57
C SER A 160 16.61 1.94 6.76
N LEU A 161 15.44 2.56 6.96
CA LEU A 161 15.29 3.98 7.26
C LEU A 161 15.46 4.31 8.75
N LEU A 162 14.90 3.50 9.65
CA LEU A 162 14.87 3.80 11.09
C LEU A 162 16.14 3.33 11.79
N TRP A 163 16.64 2.14 11.44
CA TRP A 163 17.75 1.51 12.15
C TRP A 163 19.04 2.35 12.13
N PRO A 164 19.51 2.91 10.99
CA PRO A 164 20.71 3.74 10.98
C PRO A 164 20.57 5.02 11.81
N ARG A 165 19.36 5.60 11.85
CA ARG A 165 19.05 6.79 12.65
C ARG A 165 19.10 6.48 14.15
N LEU A 166 18.55 5.33 14.55
CA LEU A 166 18.60 4.84 15.93
C LEU A 166 20.04 4.55 16.36
N CYS A 167 20.81 3.86 15.51
CA CYS A 167 22.20 3.54 15.77
C CYS A 167 23.05 4.79 16.01
N ARG A 168 22.88 5.81 15.16
CA ARG A 168 23.64 7.06 15.27
C ARG A 168 23.31 7.84 16.56
N LYS A 169 22.05 7.82 17.01
CA LYS A 169 21.63 8.58 18.20
C LYS A 169 21.92 7.86 19.51
N ILE A 170 21.67 6.55 19.57
CA ILE A 170 21.66 5.80 20.84
C ILE A 170 22.82 4.82 20.93
N LEU A 171 23.13 4.12 19.84
CA LEU A 171 24.05 2.98 19.87
C LEU A 171 25.49 3.31 19.47
N TYR A 172 25.81 4.59 19.20
CA TYR A 172 27.12 5.02 18.68
C TYR A 172 28.30 4.64 19.61
N LYS A 173 28.03 4.46 20.91
CA LYS A 173 29.04 4.13 21.94
C LYS A 173 29.13 2.63 22.27
N TYR A 174 28.28 1.79 21.68
CA TYR A 174 28.17 0.37 22.05
C TYR A 174 28.95 -0.55 21.11
N SER A 175 29.41 -1.69 21.64
CA SER A 175 30.12 -2.73 20.89
C SER A 175 29.22 -3.48 19.90
N GLY A 176 29.80 -4.06 18.84
CA GLY A 176 29.05 -4.70 17.74
C GLY A 176 28.11 -5.84 18.18
N GLN A 177 28.44 -6.59 19.23
CA GLN A 177 27.54 -7.63 19.78
C GLN A 177 26.29 -7.02 20.43
N THR A 178 26.43 -5.89 21.12
CA THR A 178 25.31 -5.16 21.73
C THR A 178 24.43 -4.57 20.65
N VAL A 179 25.02 -3.96 19.62
CA VAL A 179 24.30 -3.43 18.44
C VAL A 179 23.46 -4.52 17.76
N ASN A 180 24.02 -5.72 17.57
CA ASN A 180 23.28 -6.85 17.01
C ASN A 180 22.08 -7.26 17.89
N LYS A 181 22.21 -7.32 19.22
CA LYS A 181 21.07 -7.64 20.10
C LYS A 181 19.96 -6.60 19.99
N TRP A 182 20.33 -5.32 19.99
CA TRP A 182 19.37 -4.22 19.79
C TRP A 182 18.72 -4.25 18.41
N GLU A 183 19.42 -4.73 17.38
CA GLU A 183 18.86 -4.90 16.04
C GLU A 183 17.69 -5.88 16.07
N HIS A 184 17.89 -7.05 16.68
CA HIS A 184 16.85 -8.08 16.79
C HIS A 184 15.68 -7.57 17.63
N ALA A 185 15.95 -6.92 18.76
CA ALA A 185 14.91 -6.33 19.60
C ALA A 185 14.10 -5.27 18.85
N PHE A 186 14.75 -4.41 18.07
CA PHE A 186 14.09 -3.39 17.26
C PHE A 186 13.22 -4.00 16.16
N ARG A 187 13.72 -5.04 15.46
CA ARG A 187 12.93 -5.77 14.45
C ARG A 187 11.68 -6.40 15.06
N ILE A 188 11.85 -7.11 16.17
CA ILE A 188 10.75 -7.76 16.89
C ILE A 188 9.73 -6.70 17.34
N GLY A 189 10.18 -5.57 17.90
CA GLY A 189 9.31 -4.47 18.31
C GLY A 189 8.46 -3.92 17.16
N LEU A 190 9.05 -3.67 15.98
CA LEU A 190 8.30 -3.22 14.81
C LEU A 190 7.24 -4.24 14.35
N ILE A 191 7.54 -5.54 14.40
CA ILE A 191 6.59 -6.61 14.05
C ILE A 191 5.45 -6.70 15.07
N PHE A 192 5.74 -6.49 16.36
CA PHE A 192 4.69 -6.42 17.38
C PHE A 192 3.75 -5.24 17.14
N ILE A 193 4.28 -4.08 16.75
CA ILE A 193 3.46 -2.91 16.42
C ILE A 193 2.50 -3.23 15.27
N THR A 194 2.99 -3.84 14.17
CA THR A 194 2.13 -4.21 13.04
C THR A 194 1.08 -5.26 13.43
N PHE A 195 1.44 -6.21 14.29
CA PHE A 195 0.50 -7.21 14.81
C PHE A 195 -0.58 -6.60 15.72
N ILE A 196 -0.22 -5.66 16.59
CA ILE A 196 -1.19 -4.95 17.45
C ILE A 196 -2.17 -4.15 16.60
N ILE A 197 -1.69 -3.42 15.59
CA ILE A 197 -2.57 -2.67 14.68
C ILE A 197 -3.55 -3.61 13.96
N ALA A 198 -3.05 -4.75 13.46
CA ALA A 198 -3.89 -5.74 12.80
C ALA A 198 -4.93 -6.40 13.73
N ALA A 199 -4.63 -6.53 15.03
CA ALA A 199 -5.56 -7.05 16.02
C ALA A 199 -6.62 -6.03 16.45
N LEU A 200 -6.31 -4.73 16.37
CA LEU A 200 -7.19 -3.64 16.82
C LEU A 200 -8.22 -3.22 15.76
N ILE A 201 -7.88 -3.30 14.47
CA ILE A 201 -8.75 -2.82 13.39
C ILE A 201 -9.12 -3.99 12.47
N PRO A 202 -10.34 -4.57 12.61
CA PRO A 202 -10.74 -5.77 11.87
C PRO A 202 -11.16 -5.47 10.42
N ASN A 203 -11.45 -4.21 10.07
CA ASN A 203 -11.83 -3.83 8.71
C ASN A 203 -10.61 -3.34 7.90
N LEU A 204 -10.20 -4.14 6.91
CA LEU A 204 -9.04 -3.85 6.07
C LEU A 204 -9.24 -2.57 5.22
N GLY A 205 -10.44 -2.35 4.70
CA GLY A 205 -10.75 -1.19 3.86
C GLY A 205 -10.56 0.14 4.59
N LEU A 206 -10.97 0.21 5.85
CA LEU A 206 -10.78 1.39 6.69
C LEU A 206 -9.30 1.65 7.02
N VAL A 207 -8.50 0.60 7.26
CA VAL A 207 -7.05 0.74 7.45
C VAL A 207 -6.39 1.27 6.18
N ILE A 208 -6.73 0.71 5.03
CA ILE A 208 -6.22 1.14 3.72
C ILE A 208 -6.52 2.62 3.48
N SER A 209 -7.77 3.04 3.72
CA SER A 209 -8.15 4.44 3.54
C SER A 209 -7.45 5.37 4.53
N LEU A 210 -7.32 4.98 5.81
CA LEU A 210 -6.62 5.79 6.82
C LEU A 210 -5.14 5.99 6.46
N VAL A 211 -4.44 4.91 6.10
CA VAL A 211 -3.03 4.97 5.72
C VAL A 211 -2.86 5.77 4.42
N GLY A 212 -3.78 5.62 3.47
CA GLY A 212 -3.80 6.40 2.23
C GLY A 212 -4.02 7.90 2.45
N ALA A 213 -4.97 8.26 3.31
CA ALA A 213 -5.30 9.64 3.64
C ALA A 213 -4.13 10.33 4.35
N VAL A 214 -3.47 9.64 5.30
CA VAL A 214 -2.40 10.25 6.10
C VAL A 214 -1.05 10.12 5.40
N ALA A 215 -0.56 8.89 5.21
CA ALA A 215 0.83 8.65 4.81
C ALA A 215 1.02 8.85 3.31
N SER A 216 0.21 8.19 2.48
CA SER A 216 0.36 8.26 1.03
C SER A 216 0.11 9.67 0.51
N THR A 217 -0.99 10.30 0.91
CA THR A 217 -1.30 11.67 0.46
C THR A 217 -0.21 12.67 0.87
N ALA A 218 0.35 12.55 2.07
CA ALA A 218 1.47 13.40 2.48
C ALA A 218 2.73 13.19 1.61
N LEU A 219 3.13 11.93 1.40
CA LEU A 219 4.37 11.58 0.71
C LEU A 219 4.30 11.72 -0.82
N SER A 220 3.15 11.42 -1.44
CA SER A 220 2.99 11.37 -2.89
C SER A 220 2.33 12.61 -3.50
N VAL A 221 1.47 13.30 -2.74
CA VAL A 221 0.69 14.46 -3.24
C VAL A 221 1.16 15.78 -2.65
N ILE A 222 1.41 15.85 -1.34
CA ILE A 222 1.72 17.13 -0.67
C ILE A 222 3.22 17.47 -0.75
N PHE A 223 4.10 16.56 -0.35
CA PHE A 223 5.53 16.89 -0.29
C PHE A 223 6.22 17.11 -1.63
N PRO A 224 5.95 16.35 -2.71
CA PRO A 224 6.67 16.56 -3.96
C PRO A 224 6.46 17.96 -4.56
N PRO A 225 5.22 18.50 -4.65
CA PRO A 225 4.99 19.87 -5.13
C PRO A 225 5.59 20.94 -4.20
N ILE A 226 5.61 20.73 -2.87
CA ILE A 226 6.28 21.64 -1.94
C ILE A 226 7.78 21.68 -2.22
N CYS A 227 8.41 20.51 -2.32
CA CYS A 227 9.84 20.39 -2.61
C CYS A 227 10.18 21.01 -3.97
N GLU A 228 9.38 20.77 -5.00
CA GLU A 228 9.54 21.37 -6.33
C GLU A 228 9.43 22.90 -6.26
N SER A 229 8.37 23.42 -5.61
CA SER A 229 8.20 24.86 -5.44
C SER A 229 9.34 25.49 -4.66
N ILE A 230 9.87 24.88 -3.62
CA ILE A 230 11.04 25.41 -2.87
C ILE A 230 12.32 25.35 -3.70
N THR A 231 12.55 24.25 -4.42
CA THR A 231 13.80 24.01 -5.15
C THR A 231 13.95 24.91 -6.37
N PHE A 232 12.83 25.19 -7.07
CA PHE A 232 12.83 25.98 -8.31
C PHE A 232 12.40 27.44 -8.12
N TRP A 233 12.14 27.87 -6.89
CA TRP A 233 11.85 29.27 -6.59
C TRP A 233 13.12 30.13 -6.61
N PRO A 234 13.10 31.36 -7.16
CA PRO A 234 12.00 32.01 -7.90
C PRO A 234 12.09 31.83 -9.43
N ASP A 235 13.21 31.31 -9.94
CA ASP A 235 13.63 31.54 -11.33
C ASP A 235 13.15 30.48 -12.33
N SER A 236 12.70 29.31 -11.87
CA SER A 236 12.48 28.13 -12.73
C SER A 236 11.05 27.54 -12.63
N LEU A 237 10.03 28.38 -12.41
CA LEU A 237 8.62 27.97 -12.22
C LEU A 237 7.76 27.98 -13.50
N GLY A 238 8.40 27.97 -14.67
CA GLY A 238 7.75 27.98 -15.97
C GLY A 238 7.13 29.34 -16.36
N ARG A 239 6.63 29.44 -17.60
CA ARG A 239 6.03 30.66 -18.13
C ARG A 239 4.78 31.02 -17.30
N TYR A 240 4.66 32.29 -16.89
CA TYR A 240 3.59 32.79 -16.01
C TYR A 240 3.45 32.12 -14.63
N LYS A 241 4.50 31.43 -14.13
CA LYS A 241 4.44 30.67 -12.87
C LYS A 241 3.30 29.62 -12.83
N TRP A 242 2.91 29.07 -13.99
CA TRP A 242 1.85 28.06 -14.08
C TRP A 242 2.11 26.83 -13.20
N GLN A 243 3.37 26.42 -13.07
CA GLN A 243 3.76 25.30 -12.20
C GLN A 243 3.43 25.59 -10.73
N LEU A 244 3.53 26.85 -10.27
CA LEU A 244 3.17 27.22 -8.91
C LEU A 244 1.66 27.08 -8.67
N ILE A 245 0.84 27.46 -9.65
CA ILE A 245 -0.62 27.32 -9.58
C ILE A 245 -1.00 25.84 -9.52
N LEU A 246 -0.41 25.02 -10.39
CA LEU A 246 -0.63 23.57 -10.37
C LEU A 246 -0.21 22.94 -9.04
N ASN A 247 0.97 23.30 -8.51
CA ASN A 247 1.45 22.78 -7.23
C ASN A 247 0.52 23.18 -6.09
N PHE A 248 0.03 24.43 -6.09
CA PHE A 248 -0.95 24.89 -5.12
C PHE A 248 -2.28 24.10 -5.19
N LEU A 249 -2.78 23.81 -6.39
CA LEU A 249 -3.99 23.01 -6.58
C LEU A 249 -3.79 21.56 -6.10
N ILE A 250 -2.66 20.94 -6.43
CA ILE A 250 -2.32 19.58 -6.00
C ILE A 250 -2.21 19.51 -4.48
N ILE A 251 -1.51 20.47 -3.85
CA ILE A 251 -1.40 20.55 -2.39
C ILE A 251 -2.78 20.74 -1.74
N SER A 252 -3.62 21.61 -2.30
CA SER A 252 -4.97 21.86 -1.77
C SER A 252 -5.84 20.61 -1.84
N PHE A 253 -5.78 19.88 -2.95
CA PHE A 253 -6.45 18.59 -3.09
C PHE A 253 -5.91 17.55 -2.10
N GLY A 254 -4.58 17.47 -1.95
CA GLY A 254 -3.95 16.59 -0.96
C GLY A 254 -4.38 16.91 0.47
N LEU A 255 -4.46 18.18 0.84
CA LEU A 255 -4.94 18.60 2.16
C LEU A 255 -6.41 18.24 2.38
N TYR A 256 -7.25 18.39 1.36
CA TYR A 256 -8.65 17.93 1.42
C TYR A 256 -8.74 16.43 1.69
N VAL A 257 -8.04 15.60 0.90
CA VAL A 257 -8.03 14.14 1.08
C VAL A 257 -7.45 13.76 2.44
N PHE A 258 -6.39 14.43 2.89
CA PHE A 258 -5.78 14.19 4.20
C PHE A 258 -6.78 14.45 5.33
N ILE A 259 -7.40 15.64 5.37
CA ILE A 259 -8.28 16.03 6.48
C ILE A 259 -9.59 15.24 6.43
N ALA A 260 -10.28 15.26 5.30
CA ALA A 260 -11.58 14.62 5.15
C ALA A 260 -11.46 13.09 5.19
N GLY A 261 -10.46 12.51 4.52
CA GLY A 261 -10.21 11.07 4.54
C GLY A 261 -9.85 10.55 5.93
N THR A 262 -8.99 11.27 6.68
CA THR A 262 -8.61 10.88 8.04
C THR A 262 -9.79 10.96 9.01
N THR A 263 -10.55 12.06 8.98
CA THR A 263 -11.70 12.24 9.89
C THR A 263 -12.79 11.20 9.65
N LEU A 264 -13.13 10.93 8.38
CA LEU A 264 -14.11 9.90 8.02
C LEU A 264 -13.62 8.49 8.38
N SER A 265 -12.37 8.16 8.03
CA SER A 265 -11.81 6.84 8.34
C SER A 265 -11.74 6.59 9.84
N LEU A 266 -11.30 7.56 10.63
CA LEU A 266 -11.27 7.45 12.09
C LEU A 266 -12.67 7.33 12.69
N SER A 267 -13.62 8.14 12.24
CA SER A 267 -15.02 8.06 12.69
C SER A 267 -15.60 6.66 12.42
N ASN A 268 -15.35 6.12 11.23
CA ASN A 268 -15.82 4.79 10.85
C ASN A 268 -15.14 3.70 11.69
N ILE A 269 -13.84 3.81 11.96
CA ILE A 269 -13.10 2.86 12.82
C ILE A 269 -13.63 2.90 14.26
N VAL A 270 -13.84 4.09 14.83
CA VAL A 270 -14.35 4.24 16.20
C VAL A 270 -15.76 3.67 16.31
N THR A 271 -16.62 3.93 15.33
CA THR A 271 -17.99 3.40 15.28
C THR A 271 -17.97 1.87 15.18
N CYS A 272 -17.13 1.33 14.29
CA CYS A 272 -16.88 -0.11 14.15
C CYS A 272 -16.46 -0.77 15.48
N ILE A 273 -15.49 -0.19 16.21
CA ILE A 273 -14.99 -0.73 17.47
C ILE A 273 -16.06 -0.65 18.57
N ARG A 274 -16.82 0.44 18.60
CA ARG A 274 -17.87 0.67 19.62
C ARG A 274 -19.04 -0.29 19.46
N ASP A 275 -19.49 -0.52 18.22
CA ASP A 275 -20.75 -1.21 17.97
C ASP A 275 -20.56 -2.71 17.75
N GLY A 276 -19.33 -3.19 17.50
CA GLY A 276 -18.90 -4.59 17.51
C GLY A 276 -19.53 -5.52 16.46
N ALA A 277 -20.73 -5.21 15.95
CA ALA A 277 -21.57 -6.10 15.17
C ALA A 277 -21.65 -5.75 13.67
N GLN A 278 -21.20 -4.55 13.26
CA GLN A 278 -21.24 -4.10 11.85
C GLN A 278 -19.86 -4.03 11.18
N CYS A 279 -18.80 -4.51 11.83
CA CYS A 279 -17.45 -4.35 11.33
C CYS A 279 -16.89 -5.57 10.56
N ASN A 280 -17.69 -6.61 10.43
CA ASN A 280 -17.35 -7.71 9.54
C ASN A 280 -17.72 -7.26 8.13
N ASP A 281 -16.69 -7.22 7.28
CA ASP A 281 -16.82 -7.12 5.83
C ASP A 281 -18.02 -7.94 5.33
#